data_AF-A0A149VUQ7-F1
#
_entry.id   AF-A0A149VUQ7-F1
#
_cell.length_a   1.000
_cell.length_b   1.000
_cell.length_c   1.000
_cell.angle_alpha   90.00
_cell.angle_beta   90.00
_cell.angle_gamma   90.00
#
_symmetry.space_group_name_H-M   'P 1'
#
loop_
_entity.id
_entity.type
_entity.pdbx_description
1 polymer ?
#
loop_
_entity_poly.entity_id
_entity_poly.type
_entity_poly.pdbx_seq_one_letter_code
_entity_poly.pdbx_strand_id
1 'polypeptide(L)'
;MDQLDNTLPNIYKDSFREINITDFSKIGSSSHKPKFLLLFGSLRDRSYSKFLIHEAARLLVKLGGEVKIFDPKGLPLPDGAPDTHEKVIELRELANWSEGMVWCSPERHGAMTGIMKA
;
A
#
# COMPACT_ATOMS: atom_id res chain seq x y z
N MET A 1 -43.52 -1.12 -16.85
CA MET A 1 -42.15 -1.13 -16.32
C MET A 1 -42.00 -2.43 -15.56
N ASP A 2 -40.99 -3.22 -15.92
CA ASP A 2 -40.71 -4.48 -15.25
C ASP A 2 -40.21 -4.19 -13.82
N GLN A 3 -40.81 -4.81 -12.81
CA GLN A 3 -40.35 -4.63 -11.43
C GLN A 3 -39.15 -5.54 -11.19
N LEU A 4 -38.03 -4.93 -10.79
CA LEU A 4 -36.83 -5.67 -10.41
C LEU A 4 -37.09 -6.46 -9.12
N ASP A 5 -36.92 -7.79 -9.18
CA ASP A 5 -36.82 -8.62 -7.99
C ASP A 5 -35.52 -8.29 -7.24
N ASN A 6 -35.66 -7.81 -6.00
CA ASN A 6 -34.55 -7.39 -5.15
C ASN A 6 -34.27 -8.40 -4.01
N THR A 7 -34.69 -9.66 -4.17
CA THR A 7 -34.35 -10.71 -3.21
C THR A 7 -32.88 -11.11 -3.32
N LEU A 8 -32.25 -11.38 -2.17
CA LEU A 8 -30.84 -11.78 -2.07
C LEU A 8 -30.72 -13.18 -1.44
N PRO A 9 -31.15 -14.26 -2.13
CA PRO A 9 -31.28 -15.59 -1.53
C PRO A 9 -29.96 -16.22 -1.09
N ASN A 10 -28.84 -15.78 -1.66
CA ASN A 10 -27.50 -16.29 -1.35
C ASN A 10 -26.74 -15.42 -0.32
N ILE A 11 -27.40 -14.41 0.26
CA ILE A 11 -26.80 -13.51 1.25
C ILE A 11 -27.31 -13.86 2.64
N TYR A 12 -26.39 -14.05 3.58
CA TYR A 12 -26.73 -14.12 5.00
C TYR A 12 -27.25 -12.76 5.46
N LYS A 13 -28.53 -12.72 5.85
CA LYS A 13 -29.23 -11.47 6.22
C LYS A 13 -28.51 -10.70 7.32
N ASP A 14 -27.95 -11.39 8.31
CA ASP A 14 -27.27 -10.77 9.45
C ASP A 14 -25.91 -10.14 9.10
N SER A 15 -25.35 -10.47 7.92
CA SER A 15 -24.11 -9.88 7.41
C SER A 15 -24.37 -8.76 6.40
N PHE A 16 -25.63 -8.53 6.02
CA PHE A 16 -26.01 -7.50 5.08
C PHE A 16 -26.58 -6.29 5.81
N ARG A 17 -26.00 -5.13 5.53
CA ARG A 17 -26.46 -3.85 6.08
C ARG A 17 -26.54 -2.84 4.96
N GLU A 18 -27.64 -2.10 4.91
CA GLU A 18 -27.78 -0.96 4.02
C GLU A 18 -26.76 0.13 4.39
N ILE A 19 -26.08 0.68 3.38
CA ILE A 19 -25.07 1.73 3.57
C ILE A 19 -25.78 3.01 4.03
N ASN A 20 -25.38 3.53 5.19
CA ASN A 20 -25.91 4.80 5.69
C ASN A 20 -24.80 5.86 5.75
N ILE A 21 -25.05 7.05 5.22
CA ILE A 21 -24.10 8.16 5.23
C ILE A 21 -23.66 8.54 6.66
N THR A 22 -24.54 8.36 7.65
CA THR A 22 -24.23 8.67 9.06
C THR A 22 -23.21 7.72 9.69
N ASP A 23 -22.92 6.58 9.06
CA ASP A 23 -21.86 5.69 9.53
C ASP A 23 -20.47 6.31 9.33
N PHE A 24 -20.32 7.16 8.32
CA PHE A 24 -19.06 7.86 8.05
C PHE A 24 -18.89 9.14 8.87
N SER A 25 -19.99 9.77 9.32
CA SER A 25 -19.92 10.99 10.14
C SER A 25 -19.39 10.74 11.55
N LYS A 26 -19.35 9.48 12.01
CA LYS A 26 -18.80 9.09 13.32
C LYS A 26 -17.31 8.72 13.26
N ILE A 27 -16.72 8.67 12.07
CA ILE A 27 -15.29 8.37 11.92
C ILE A 27 -14.52 9.66 12.23
N GLY A 28 -13.91 9.70 13.41
CA GLY A 28 -13.10 10.83 13.84
C GLY A 28 -11.91 11.08 12.92
N SER A 29 -11.49 12.33 12.79
CA SER A 29 -10.26 12.68 12.08
C SER A 29 -9.04 12.34 12.93
N SER A 30 -8.04 11.70 12.34
CA SER A 30 -6.76 11.50 13.03
C SER A 30 -6.07 12.85 13.28
N SER A 31 -5.40 12.98 14.42
CA SER A 31 -4.65 14.18 14.81
C SER A 31 -3.16 14.10 14.50
N HIS A 32 -2.66 12.93 14.08
CA HIS A 32 -1.28 12.75 13.66
C HIS A 32 -1.12 12.95 12.15
N LYS A 33 0.13 13.06 11.69
CA LYS A 33 0.44 13.16 10.26
C LYS A 33 0.03 11.87 9.54
N PRO A 34 -0.51 11.95 8.31
CA PRO A 34 -0.73 10.77 7.49
C PRO A 34 0.58 10.03 7.21
N LYS A 35 0.60 8.71 7.39
CA LYS A 35 1.80 7.87 7.29
C LYS A 35 1.91 7.20 5.93
N PHE A 36 2.95 7.50 5.16
CA PHE A 36 3.18 6.95 3.83
C PHE A 36 4.40 6.03 3.79
N LEU A 37 4.20 4.79 3.34
CA LEU A 37 5.29 3.89 2.95
C LEU A 37 5.55 3.98 1.44
N LEU A 38 6.81 4.22 1.09
CA LEU A 38 7.27 4.35 -0.29
C LEU A 38 8.16 3.17 -0.68
N LEU A 39 7.82 2.51 -1.79
CA LEU A 39 8.52 1.33 -2.33
C LEU A 39 9.05 1.64 -3.75
N PHE A 40 10.26 1.17 -4.07
CA PHE A 40 10.83 1.28 -5.43
C PHE A 40 11.28 -0.06 -6.01
N GLY A 41 11.03 -0.27 -7.30
CA GLY A 41 11.23 -1.56 -7.97
C GLY A 41 12.59 -1.79 -8.62
N SER A 42 13.68 -1.15 -8.17
CA SER A 42 15.00 -1.30 -8.80
C SER A 42 16.18 -1.09 -7.85
N LEU A 43 17.11 -2.05 -7.86
CA LEU A 43 18.37 -2.06 -7.11
C LEU A 43 19.59 -1.56 -7.89
N ARG A 44 19.40 -1.01 -9.10
CA ARG A 44 20.51 -0.42 -9.87
C ARG A 44 21.09 0.78 -9.13
N ASP A 45 22.41 0.97 -9.22
CA ASP A 45 23.08 2.15 -8.64
C ASP A 45 22.46 3.46 -9.13
N ARG A 46 22.15 3.54 -10.43
CA ARG A 46 21.34 4.60 -11.02
C ARG A 46 19.91 4.12 -11.27
N SER A 47 19.06 4.28 -10.27
CA SER A 47 17.66 3.84 -10.27
C SER A 47 16.71 5.04 -10.35
N TYR A 48 16.09 5.26 -11.52
CA TYR A 48 15.13 6.36 -11.72
C TYR A 48 13.86 6.18 -10.88
N SER A 49 13.42 4.94 -10.63
CA SER A 49 12.30 4.69 -9.72
C SER A 49 12.65 5.08 -8.28
N LYS A 50 13.89 4.85 -7.84
CA LYS A 50 14.38 5.32 -6.53
C LYS A 50 14.44 6.85 -6.48
N PHE A 51 14.96 7.49 -7.53
CA PHE A 51 14.98 8.96 -7.60
C PHE A 51 13.58 9.56 -7.57
N LEU A 52 12.63 9.03 -8.34
CA LEU A 52 11.25 9.47 -8.34
C LEU A 52 10.57 9.28 -6.97
N ILE A 53 10.87 8.18 -6.26
CA ILE A 53 10.41 7.96 -4.89
C ILE A 53 10.95 9.03 -3.93
N HIS A 54 12.21 9.45 -4.07
CA HIS A 54 12.73 10.56 -3.26
C HIS A 54 12.02 11.89 -3.56
N GLU A 55 11.65 12.18 -4.81
CA GLU A 55 10.84 13.36 -5.13
C GLU A 55 9.43 13.27 -4.53
N ALA A 56 8.78 12.11 -4.66
CA ALA A 56 7.47 11.87 -4.06
C ALA A 56 7.52 12.03 -2.53
N ALA A 57 8.57 11.55 -1.87
CA ALA A 57 8.78 11.72 -0.44
C ALA A 57 8.87 13.20 -0.05
N ARG A 58 9.62 14.01 -0.80
CA ARG A 58 9.74 15.45 -0.54
C ARG A 58 8.39 16.16 -0.68
N LEU A 59 7.60 15.82 -1.70
CA LEU A 59 6.26 16.37 -1.89
C LEU A 59 5.34 15.98 -0.73
N LEU A 60 5.28 14.70 -0.36
CA LEU A 60 4.43 14.21 0.73
C LEU A 60 4.79 14.83 2.08
N VAL A 61 6.08 14.96 2.39
CA VAL A 61 6.52 15.68 3.61
C VAL A 61 6.08 17.14 3.56
N LYS A 62 6.20 17.81 2.41
CA LYS A 62 5.77 19.21 2.25
C LYS A 62 4.25 19.38 2.38
N LEU A 63 3.48 18.35 2.00
CA LEU A 63 2.04 18.26 2.18
C LEU A 63 1.62 17.87 3.62
N GLY A 64 2.57 17.65 4.53
CA GLY A 64 2.30 17.38 5.95
C GLY A 64 2.31 15.90 6.34
N GLY A 65 2.72 14.99 5.44
CA GLY A 65 2.83 13.56 5.73
C GLY A 65 4.11 13.17 6.50
N GLU A 66 4.03 12.03 7.19
CA GLU A 66 5.20 11.27 7.67
C GLU A 66 5.54 10.21 6.64
N VAL A 67 6.81 10.13 6.21
CA VAL A 67 7.21 9.27 5.10
C VAL A 67 8.34 8.34 5.51
N LYS A 68 8.22 7.06 5.18
CA LYS A 68 9.30 6.07 5.26
C LYS A 68 9.50 5.43 3.89
N ILE A 69 10.75 5.26 3.49
CA ILE A 69 11.12 4.59 2.23
C ILE A 69 11.79 3.27 2.60
N PHE A 70 11.29 2.16 2.05
CA PHE A 70 11.91 0.85 2.23
C PHE A 70 13.01 0.62 1.18
N ASP A 71 14.20 0.21 1.61
CA ASP A 71 15.25 -0.28 0.70
C ASP A 71 15.10 -1.79 0.50
N PRO A 72 14.75 -2.30 -0.69
CA PRO A 72 14.54 -3.73 -0.91
C PRO A 72 15.84 -4.53 -1.05
N LYS A 73 17.02 -3.89 -0.90
CA LYS A 73 18.30 -4.60 -0.96
C LYS A 73 18.38 -5.64 0.16
N GLY A 74 18.68 -6.90 -0.22
CA GLY A 74 18.74 -8.02 0.71
C GLY A 74 17.39 -8.60 1.11
N LEU A 75 16.27 -8.13 0.53
CA LEU A 75 14.99 -8.82 0.67
C LEU A 75 15.07 -10.17 -0.07
N PRO A 76 14.79 -11.30 0.59
CA PRO A 76 14.79 -12.61 -0.06
C PRO A 76 13.63 -12.71 -1.05
N LEU A 77 13.74 -13.64 -1.99
CA LEU A 77 12.57 -14.03 -2.78
C LEU A 77 11.47 -14.59 -1.85
N PRO A 78 10.18 -14.49 -2.23
CA PRO A 78 9.11 -15.20 -1.54
C PRO A 78 9.47 -16.68 -1.34
N ASP A 79 9.24 -17.19 -0.13
CA ASP A 79 9.61 -18.55 0.32
C ASP A 79 11.13 -18.87 0.30
N GLY A 80 11.98 -17.89 0.00
CA GLY A 80 13.44 -18.02 -0.02
C GLY A 80 14.13 -17.88 1.33
N ALA A 81 13.42 -17.43 2.36
CA ALA A 81 13.90 -17.37 3.75
C ALA A 81 12.71 -17.44 4.73
N PRO A 82 12.95 -17.73 6.02
CA PRO A 82 11.92 -17.64 7.06
C PRO A 82 11.32 -16.23 7.13
N ASP A 83 10.09 -16.15 7.61
CA ASP A 83 9.40 -14.87 7.77
C ASP A 83 9.97 -14.00 8.91
N THR A 84 10.86 -14.59 9.72
CA THR A 84 11.70 -13.91 10.71
C THR A 84 12.93 -13.22 10.10
N HIS A 85 13.15 -13.31 8.79
CA HIS A 85 14.22 -12.60 8.11
C HIS A 85 14.07 -11.08 8.30
N GLU A 86 15.15 -10.39 8.67
CA GLU A 86 15.13 -8.98 9.07
C GLU A 86 14.42 -8.06 8.06
N LYS A 87 14.73 -8.19 6.78
CA LYS A 87 14.08 -7.40 5.70
C LYS A 87 12.60 -7.72 5.51
N VAL A 88 12.17 -8.95 5.81
CA VAL A 88 10.75 -9.34 5.74
C VAL A 88 9.99 -8.74 6.90
N ILE A 89 10.56 -8.80 8.11
CA ILE A 89 10.01 -8.13 9.30
C ILE A 89 9.90 -6.62 9.05
N GLU A 90 10.99 -5.98 8.62
CA GLU A 90 11.02 -4.53 8.36
C GLU A 90 9.93 -4.12 7.36
N LEU A 91 9.80 -4.82 6.22
CA LEU A 91 8.77 -4.52 5.23
C LEU A 91 7.35 -4.66 5.81
N ARG A 92 7.09 -5.73 6.57
CA ARG A 92 5.78 -5.97 7.20
C ARG A 92 5.46 -4.93 8.26
N GLU A 93 6.42 -4.57 9.10
CA GLU A 93 6.26 -3.53 10.12
C GLU A 93 5.99 -2.16 9.49
N LEU A 94 6.72 -1.82 8.42
CA LEU A 94 6.48 -0.60 7.65
C LEU A 94 5.10 -0.60 6.99
N ALA A 95 4.67 -1.74 6.44
CA ALA A 95 3.35 -1.87 5.83
C ALA A 95 2.24 -1.69 6.86
N ASN A 96 2.35 -2.34 8.02
CA ASN A 96 1.41 -2.20 9.14
C ASN A 96 1.40 -0.78 9.75
N TRP A 97 2.55 -0.10 9.73
CA TRP A 97 2.66 1.29 10.20
C TRP A 97 1.98 2.30 9.25
N SER A 98 1.93 1.99 7.95
CA SER A 98 1.45 2.93 6.93
C SER A 98 -0.08 3.03 6.85
N GLU A 99 -0.57 4.22 6.49
CA GLU A 99 -1.98 4.49 6.18
C GLU A 99 -2.21 4.67 4.67
N GLY A 100 -1.13 4.91 3.93
CA GLY A 100 -1.11 4.99 2.48
C GLY A 100 0.24 4.54 1.93
N MET A 101 0.26 4.14 0.65
CA MET A 101 1.47 3.68 -0.01
C MET A 101 1.66 4.32 -1.38
N VAL A 102 2.93 4.47 -1.77
CA VAL A 102 3.33 4.83 -3.15
C VAL A 102 4.31 3.80 -3.65
N TRP A 103 3.96 3.13 -4.75
CA TRP A 103 4.77 2.10 -5.38
C TRP A 103 5.29 2.60 -6.72
N CYS A 104 6.61 2.72 -6.85
CA CYS A 104 7.25 3.15 -8.09
C CYS A 104 8.02 1.99 -8.73
N SER A 105 7.43 1.38 -9.75
CA SER A 105 8.08 0.32 -10.51
C SER A 105 8.61 0.87 -11.83
N PRO A 106 9.86 0.58 -12.22
CA PRO A 106 10.24 0.68 -13.61
C PRO A 106 9.36 -0.23 -14.47
N GLU A 107 9.20 0.11 -15.74
CA GLU A 107 8.76 -0.86 -16.72
C GLU A 107 9.96 -1.70 -17.18
N ARG A 108 9.86 -3.02 -17.07
CA ARG A 108 10.87 -3.95 -17.57
C ARG A 108 10.17 -5.04 -18.36
N HIS A 109 10.50 -5.11 -19.66
CA HIS A 109 9.84 -6.01 -20.61
C HIS A 109 8.31 -5.79 -20.68
N GLY A 110 7.84 -4.54 -20.62
CA GLY A 110 6.42 -4.20 -20.71
C GLY A 110 5.61 -4.46 -19.43
N ALA A 111 6.25 -4.72 -18.30
CA ALA A 111 5.57 -5.04 -17.04
C ALA A 111 6.28 -4.41 -15.82
N MET A 112 5.61 -4.46 -14.67
CA MET A 112 6.23 -4.13 -13.38
C MET A 112 7.42 -5.05 -13.10
N THR A 113 8.45 -4.56 -12.42
CA THR A 113 9.62 -5.37 -12.11
C THR A 113 9.33 -6.49 -11.11
N GLY A 114 10.13 -7.57 -11.19
CA GLY A 114 10.10 -8.64 -10.20
C GLY A 114 10.39 -8.14 -8.77
N ILE A 115 11.28 -7.16 -8.59
CA ILE A 115 11.55 -6.55 -7.27
C ILE A 115 10.31 -5.91 -6.67
N MET A 116 9.46 -5.28 -7.49
CA MET A 116 8.22 -4.67 -6.99
C MET A 116 7.17 -5.72 -6.63
N LYS A 117 7.18 -6.87 -7.29
CA LYS A 117 6.16 -7.92 -7.13
C LYS A 117 6.52 -8.98 -6.09
N ALA A 118 7.81 -9.17 -5.83
CA ALA A 118 8.40 -10.05 -4.83
C ALA A 118 8.04 -9.55 -3.42
#